data_AF-A0A0R2X7M1-F1
#
_entry.id   AF-A0A0R2X7M1-F1
#
_cell.length_a   1.000
_cell.length_b   1.000
_cell.length_c   1.000
_cell.angle_alpha   90.00
_cell.angle_beta   90.00
_cell.angle_gamma   90.00
#
_symmetry.space_group_name_H-M   'P 1'
#
loop_
_entity.id
_entity.type
_entity.pdbx_description
1 polymer ?
#
loop_
_entity_poly.entity_id
_entity_poly.type
_entity_poly.pdbx_seq_one_letter_code
_entity_poly.pdbx_strand_id
1 'polypeptide(L)'
;MNTSPISLFRSICLLVLLTLSPLALADALQDAKQSGAVGEQRDGYLGAVTSSAGADIRALVARVNQERKARYEEIAKKNNLSLQQVQALAFEQAEQATLAGNYVQNASGAWVKK
;
A
#
# COMPACT_ATOMS: atom_id res chain seq x y z
N MET A 1 -18.93 12.45 -30.05
CA MET A 1 -18.83 13.09 -28.72
C MET A 1 -18.29 12.05 -27.76
N ASN A 2 -17.09 12.31 -27.25
CA ASN A 2 -16.25 11.34 -26.57
C ASN A 2 -16.85 10.91 -25.23
N THR A 3 -17.27 9.66 -25.11
CA THR A 3 -17.53 9.05 -23.81
C THR A 3 -16.19 8.58 -23.24
N SER A 4 -15.61 9.40 -22.37
CA SER A 4 -14.40 9.08 -21.62
C SER A 4 -14.59 7.75 -20.86
N PRO A 5 -13.73 6.73 -21.04
CA PRO A 5 -13.88 5.41 -20.39
C PRO A 5 -13.59 5.44 -18.88
N ILE A 6 -13.23 6.60 -18.33
CA ILE A 6 -12.76 6.78 -16.96
C ILE A 6 -13.93 6.77 -15.93
N SER A 7 -15.18 6.88 -16.39
CA SER A 7 -16.34 7.07 -15.49
C SER A 7 -16.96 5.77 -14.93
N LEU A 8 -16.41 4.59 -15.21
CA LEU A 8 -16.95 3.30 -14.72
C LEU A 8 -16.07 2.60 -13.67
N PHE A 9 -15.11 3.30 -13.05
CA PHE A 9 -14.22 2.72 -12.03
C PHE A 9 -14.46 3.28 -10.62
N ARG A 10 -15.61 3.94 -10.38
CA ARG A 10 -15.97 4.55 -9.09
C ARG A 10 -16.61 3.60 -8.07
N SER A 11 -16.84 2.33 -8.43
CA SER A 11 -17.56 1.39 -7.54
C SER A 11 -16.73 0.21 -7.05
N ILE A 12 -15.42 0.18 -7.28
CA ILE A 12 -14.57 -0.73 -6.51
C ILE A 12 -14.24 0.00 -5.21
N CYS A 13 -15.15 -0.09 -4.25
CA CYS A 13 -14.82 -0.03 -2.84
C CYS A 13 -13.79 -1.13 -2.55
N LEU A 14 -12.53 -0.91 -2.89
CA LEU A 14 -11.38 -1.69 -2.46
C LEU A 14 -10.99 -1.26 -1.03
N LEU A 15 -11.98 -0.88 -0.24
CA LEU A 15 -11.85 -0.43 1.15
C LEU A 15 -11.60 -1.59 2.12
N VAL A 16 -11.53 -2.84 1.63
CA VAL A 16 -11.20 -4.00 2.46
C VAL A 16 -10.42 -5.03 1.66
N LEU A 17 -9.11 -4.83 1.48
CA LEU A 17 -8.18 -5.91 1.12
C LEU A 17 -7.46 -6.49 2.35
N LEU A 18 -8.01 -6.28 3.54
CA LEU A 18 -7.58 -6.88 4.82
C LEU A 18 -8.24 -8.24 5.10
N THR A 19 -9.15 -8.74 4.26
CA THR A 19 -9.80 -10.02 4.53
C THR A 19 -8.84 -11.16 4.19
N LEU A 20 -8.38 -11.83 5.26
CA LEU A 20 -7.42 -12.94 5.38
C LEU A 20 -5.95 -12.56 5.61
N SER A 21 -5.65 -11.39 6.17
CA SER A 21 -4.44 -11.30 7.01
C SER A 21 -4.77 -11.89 8.39
N PRO A 22 -3.89 -12.70 9.02
CA PRO A 22 -4.08 -13.09 10.41
C PRO A 22 -4.24 -11.81 11.24
N LEU A 23 -5.22 -11.75 12.15
CA LEU A 23 -5.53 -10.53 12.91
C LEU A 23 -4.28 -9.87 13.52
N ALA A 24 -3.36 -10.69 14.06
CA ALA A 24 -2.08 -10.24 14.62
C ALA A 24 -1.15 -9.50 13.63
N LEU A 25 -1.22 -9.80 12.33
CA LEU A 25 -0.43 -9.10 11.32
C LEU A 25 -0.97 -7.69 11.05
N ALA A 26 -2.30 -7.53 11.09
CA ALA A 26 -2.95 -6.24 10.90
C ALA A 26 -2.64 -5.29 12.06
N ASP A 27 -2.72 -5.79 13.30
CA ASP A 27 -2.38 -5.00 14.50
C ASP A 27 -0.90 -4.59 14.49
N ALA A 28 0.02 -5.52 14.23
CA ALA A 28 1.45 -5.22 14.16
C ALA A 28 1.79 -4.19 13.07
N LEU A 29 1.14 -4.27 11.90
CA LEU A 29 1.31 -3.28 10.84
C LEU A 29 0.78 -1.91 11.25
N GLN A 30 -0.38 -1.87 11.91
CA GLN A 30 -0.96 -0.62 12.38
C GLN A 30 -0.05 0.05 13.42
N ASP A 31 0.45 -0.69 14.40
CA ASP A 31 1.38 -0.21 15.42
C ASP A 31 2.69 0.29 14.80
N ALA A 32 3.23 -0.45 13.82
CA ALA A 32 4.44 -0.06 13.11
C ALA A 32 4.26 1.23 12.29
N LYS A 33 3.07 1.48 11.75
CA LYS A 33 2.75 2.75 11.06
C LYS A 33 2.58 3.90 12.04
N GLN A 34 1.85 3.69 13.12
CA GLN A 34 1.60 4.71 14.16
C GLN A 34 2.88 5.14 14.88
N SER A 35 3.81 4.21 15.11
CA SER A 35 5.13 4.52 15.65
C SER A 35 6.06 5.22 14.64
N GLY A 36 5.66 5.30 13.37
CA GLY A 36 6.48 5.87 12.29
C GLY A 36 7.62 4.97 11.83
N ALA A 37 7.64 3.70 12.21
CA ALA A 37 8.66 2.75 11.76
C ALA A 37 8.44 2.31 10.30
N VAL A 38 7.19 2.27 9.85
CA VAL A 38 6.77 1.83 8.50
C VAL A 38 5.90 2.89 7.82
N GLY A 39 6.08 3.06 6.51
CA GLY A 39 5.28 3.96 5.67
C GLY A 39 4.96 3.37 4.30
N GLU A 40 4.11 4.06 3.55
CA GLU A 40 3.72 3.69 2.18
C GLU A 40 4.71 4.24 1.14
N GLN A 41 5.25 3.35 0.30
CA GLN A 41 6.15 3.68 -0.80
C GLN A 41 5.37 3.90 -2.09
N ARG A 42 5.94 4.73 -2.98
CA ARG A 42 5.27 5.09 -4.24
C ARG A 42 5.10 3.96 -5.25
N ASP A 43 5.81 2.86 -5.06
CA ASP A 43 5.68 1.65 -5.84
C ASP A 43 4.55 0.73 -5.35
N GLY A 44 3.69 1.22 -4.45
CA GLY A 44 2.55 0.50 -3.91
C GLY A 44 2.90 -0.44 -2.75
N TYR A 45 4.15 -0.49 -2.30
CA TYR A 45 4.59 -1.34 -1.20
C TYR A 45 4.81 -0.56 0.10
N LEU A 46 5.13 -1.28 1.17
CA LEU A 46 5.56 -0.71 2.44
C LEU A 46 7.08 -0.62 2.50
N GLY A 47 7.57 0.40 3.19
CA GLY A 47 8.99 0.56 3.49
C GLY A 47 9.22 0.92 4.94
N ALA A 48 10.41 0.58 5.46
CA ALA A 48 10.88 1.13 6.71
C ALA A 48 11.22 2.62 6.54
N VAL A 49 10.72 3.48 7.43
CA VAL A 49 10.94 4.93 7.36
C VAL A 49 12.38 5.28 7.75
N THR A 50 12.96 4.51 8.67
CA THR A 50 14.36 4.63 9.10
C THR A 50 15.21 3.46 8.59
N SER A 51 16.45 3.75 8.22
CA SER A 51 17.46 2.74 7.87
C SER A 51 17.86 1.86 9.06
N SER A 52 17.64 2.32 10.29
CA SER A 52 17.95 1.59 11.52
C SER A 52 16.81 0.71 12.04
N ALA A 53 15.80 0.41 11.20
CA ALA A 53 14.66 -0.40 11.62
C ALA A 53 15.09 -1.76 12.18
N GLY A 54 14.34 -2.28 13.14
CA GLY A 54 14.58 -3.61 13.73
C GLY A 54 14.36 -4.76 12.73
N ALA A 55 14.85 -5.95 13.08
CA ALA A 55 14.67 -7.14 12.26
C ALA A 55 13.20 -7.57 12.15
N ASP A 56 12.44 -7.33 13.22
CA ASP A 56 10.99 -7.48 13.32
C ASP A 56 10.25 -6.60 12.30
N ILE A 57 10.57 -5.30 12.23
CA ILE A 57 9.98 -4.37 11.27
C ILE A 57 10.30 -4.79 9.84
N ARG A 58 11.55 -5.19 9.55
CA ARG A 58 11.92 -5.69 8.22
C ARG A 58 11.14 -6.95 7.85
N ALA A 59 10.99 -7.90 8.77
CA ALA A 59 10.24 -9.13 8.54
C ALA A 59 8.75 -8.84 8.29
N LEU A 60 8.17 -7.92 9.07
CA LEU A 60 6.80 -7.45 8.90
C LEU A 60 6.59 -6.84 7.51
N VAL A 61 7.45 -5.89 7.11
CA VAL A 61 7.40 -5.25 5.78
C VAL A 61 7.52 -6.29 4.66
N ALA A 62 8.50 -7.20 4.75
CA ALA A 62 8.71 -8.24 3.75
C ALA A 62 7.47 -9.14 3.60
N ARG A 63 6.89 -9.57 4.73
CA ARG A 63 5.71 -10.42 4.74
C ARG A 63 4.50 -9.74 4.10
N VAL A 64 4.20 -8.50 4.49
CA VAL A 64 3.07 -7.75 3.93
C VAL A 64 3.28 -7.45 2.45
N ASN A 65 4.50 -7.09 2.04
CA ASN A 65 4.80 -6.82 0.63
C ASN A 65 4.67 -8.07 -0.24
N GLN A 66 5.02 -9.26 0.28
CA GLN A 66 4.78 -10.52 -0.40
C GLN A 66 3.27 -10.78 -0.60
N GLU A 67 2.46 -10.54 0.44
CA GLU A 67 0.99 -10.65 0.34
C GLU A 67 0.41 -9.63 -0.67
N ARG A 68 0.87 -8.37 -0.63
CA ARG A 68 0.48 -7.33 -1.60
C ARG A 68 0.84 -7.72 -3.03
N LYS A 69 2.07 -8.17 -3.27
CA LYS A 69 2.53 -8.55 -4.61
C LYS A 69 1.67 -9.64 -5.24
N ALA A 70 1.40 -10.72 -4.50
CA ALA A 70 0.54 -11.81 -4.97
C ALA A 70 -0.85 -11.29 -5.37
N ARG A 71 -1.43 -10.41 -4.55
CA ARG A 71 -2.74 -9.81 -4.84
C ARG A 71 -2.70 -8.84 -6.03
N TYR A 72 -1.65 -8.05 -6.16
CA TYR A 72 -1.50 -7.16 -7.30
C TYR A 72 -1.35 -7.93 -8.61
N GLU A 73 -0.61 -9.04 -8.62
CA GLU A 73 -0.49 -9.93 -9.77
C GLU A 73 -1.84 -10.56 -10.15
N GLU A 74 -2.63 -11.00 -9.16
CA GLU A 74 -3.99 -11.49 -9.42
C GLU A 74 -4.90 -10.41 -10.03
N ILE A 75 -4.88 -9.20 -9.47
CA ILE A 75 -5.68 -8.07 -9.96
C ILE A 75 -5.25 -7.70 -11.38
N ALA A 76 -3.94 -7.62 -11.63
CA ALA A 76 -3.36 -7.32 -12.93
C ALA A 76 -3.85 -8.33 -13.98
N LYS A 77 -3.74 -9.63 -13.68
CA LYS A 77 -4.21 -10.70 -14.56
C LYS A 77 -5.71 -10.65 -14.81
N LYS A 78 -6.53 -10.46 -13.76
CA LYS A 78 -8.00 -10.43 -13.86
C LYS A 78 -8.51 -9.26 -14.69
N ASN A 79 -7.81 -8.12 -14.67
CA ASN A 79 -8.25 -6.87 -15.31
C ASN A 79 -7.45 -6.49 -16.55
N ASN A 80 -6.55 -7.37 -17.02
CA ASN A 80 -5.65 -7.10 -18.14
C ASN A 80 -4.86 -5.77 -17.96
N LEU A 81 -4.36 -5.55 -16.74
CA LEU A 81 -3.50 -4.43 -16.37
C LEU A 81 -2.06 -4.90 -16.18
N SER A 82 -1.10 -3.99 -16.26
CA SER A 82 0.26 -4.27 -15.80
C SER A 82 0.33 -4.25 -14.26
N LEU A 83 1.31 -4.96 -13.70
CA LEU A 83 1.57 -4.90 -12.25
C LEU A 83 1.82 -3.45 -11.79
N GLN A 84 2.54 -2.67 -12.58
CA GLN A 84 2.84 -1.26 -12.28
C GLN A 84 1.59 -0.38 -12.22
N GLN A 85 0.60 -0.62 -13.08
CA GLN A 85 -0.67 0.11 -13.03
C GLN A 85 -1.44 -0.19 -11.74
N VAL A 86 -1.45 -1.44 -11.31
CA VAL A 86 -2.09 -1.84 -10.04
C VAL A 86 -1.36 -1.24 -8.84
N GLN A 87 -0.03 -1.25 -8.86
CA GLN A 87 0.81 -0.64 -7.83
C GLN A 87 0.57 0.86 -7.68
N ALA A 88 0.47 1.59 -8.80
CA ALA A 88 0.19 3.02 -8.80
C ALA A 88 -1.18 3.32 -8.16
N LEU A 89 -2.22 2.59 -8.57
CA LEU A 89 -3.56 2.71 -7.97
C LEU A 89 -3.54 2.36 -6.48
N ALA A 90 -2.78 1.34 -6.09
CA ALA A 90 -2.64 0.94 -4.70
C ALA A 90 -1.96 2.03 -3.85
N PHE A 91 -0.92 2.68 -4.38
CA PHE A 91 -0.28 3.82 -3.70
C PHE A 91 -1.24 5.00 -3.55
N GLU A 92 -1.96 5.39 -4.60
CA GLU A 92 -2.95 6.49 -4.53
C GLU A 92 -4.00 6.24 -3.43
N GLN A 93 -4.52 5.02 -3.37
CA GLN A 93 -5.46 4.62 -2.32
C GLN A 93 -4.82 4.61 -0.93
N ALA A 94 -3.61 4.08 -0.82
CA ALA A 94 -2.89 4.01 0.45
C ALA A 94 -2.54 5.42 0.97
N GLU A 95 -2.12 6.33 0.11
CA GLU A 95 -1.85 7.73 0.43
C GLU A 95 -3.11 8.43 0.96
N GLN A 96 -4.24 8.26 0.27
CA GLN A 96 -5.54 8.81 0.71
C GLN A 96 -5.98 8.24 2.06
N ALA A 97 -5.84 6.93 2.24
CA ALA A 97 -6.22 6.22 3.48
C ALA A 97 -5.23 6.41 4.64
N THR A 98 -4.01 6.87 4.38
CA THR A 98 -3.01 7.09 5.43
C THR A 98 -3.53 8.10 6.45
N LEU A 99 -3.43 7.77 7.73
CA LEU A 99 -3.86 8.64 8.83
C LEU A 99 -2.84 9.77 9.06
N ALA A 100 -3.32 10.90 9.57
CA ALA A 100 -2.43 11.98 10.03
C ALA A 100 -1.43 11.42 11.07
N GLY A 101 -0.18 11.83 10.96
CA GLY A 101 0.93 11.34 11.77
C GLY A 101 1.65 10.11 11.21
N ASN A 102 1.13 9.45 10.18
CA ASN A 102 1.80 8.33 9.50
C ASN A 102 2.56 8.80 8.26
N TYR A 103 3.41 7.93 7.70
CA TYR A 103 4.36 8.30 6.64
C TYR A 103 4.00 7.76 5.26
N VAL A 104 4.21 8.58 4.24
CA VAL A 104 4.12 8.23 2.81
C VAL A 104 5.34 8.79 2.07
N GLN A 105 5.75 8.16 0.97
CA GLN A 105 6.78 8.74 0.09
C GLN A 105 6.21 9.79 -0.85
N ASN A 106 6.91 10.91 -1.00
CA ASN A 106 6.56 11.96 -1.96
C ASN A 106 7.13 11.71 -3.38
N ALA A 107 6.78 12.64 -4.28
CA ALA A 107 7.63 13.25 -5.32
C ALA A 107 9.01 12.64 -5.63
N SER A 108 9.90 12.76 -4.64
CA SER A 108 11.32 12.48 -4.75
C SER A 108 11.72 11.17 -4.06
N GLY A 109 10.76 10.38 -3.58
CA GLY A 109 10.99 9.19 -2.76
C GLY A 109 11.34 9.49 -1.29
N ALA A 110 11.23 10.75 -0.87
CA ALA A 110 11.46 11.13 0.52
C ALA A 110 10.21 10.83 1.36
N TRP A 111 10.42 10.39 2.61
CA TRP A 111 9.35 10.18 3.57
C TRP A 111 8.77 11.51 4.05
N VAL A 112 7.44 11.63 3.96
CA VAL A 112 6.67 12.77 4.45
C VAL A 112 5.64 12.26 5.44
N LYS A 113 5.54 12.96 6.58
CA LYS A 113 4.49 12.70 7.58
C LYS A 113 3.22 13.42 7.15
N LYS A 114 2.11 12.70 7.08
CA LYS A 114 0.80 13.25 6.71
C LYS A 114 0.17 14.05 7.84
#